data_AF-A0A363T813-F1
#
_entry.id   AF-A0A363T813-F1
#
_cell.length_a   1.000
_cell.length_b   1.000
_cell.length_c   1.000
_cell.angle_alpha   90.00
_cell.angle_beta   90.00
_cell.angle_gamma   90.00
#
_symmetry.space_group_name_H-M   'P 1'
#
loop_
_entity.id
_entity.type
_entity.pdbx_description
1 polymer ?
#
loop_
_entity_poly.entity_id
_entity_poly.type
_entity_poly.pdbx_seq_one_letter_code
_entity_poly.pdbx_strand_id
1 'polypeptide(L)'
;MTKEETSPRKHSNSYNIFILVLTVLSLLVMVALLLPLSSETIKLLTFYDNLICFIFLIDFFLNLKNSPKKSDYFIGQRGWLDLLGSIPSLGLLSNVGKYAGLLRLARLSRLARITRLLRGENKKALLNDILTNRSRYATFLTILLTIIVLTISSVLVLQFESKSPDANIKSGGDAFWYSIVTITTVGYGDRYPVTPAGRITALFIMFMGVGIIGALASILASVLVGGQSAAEEEKAAPQAESSIIATSSVEQELAGVKNELAAIRQLLEKKDEPGDR
;
A
#
# COMPACT_ATOMS: atom_id res chain seq x y z
N MET A 1 -3.00 34.85 26.08
CA MET A 1 -2.42 34.36 24.81
C MET A 1 -2.06 32.90 24.99
N THR A 2 -3.02 32.03 24.64
CA THR A 2 -2.88 30.58 24.61
C THR A 2 -1.91 30.22 23.49
N LYS A 3 -0.76 29.65 23.86
CA LYS A 3 0.11 28.96 22.89
C LYS A 3 -0.68 27.76 22.40
N GLU A 4 -1.21 27.85 21.18
CA GLU A 4 -1.60 26.66 20.43
C GLU A 4 -0.38 25.73 20.38
N GLU A 5 -0.46 24.62 21.11
CA GLU A 5 0.41 23.49 20.91
C GLU A 5 0.17 22.99 19.48
N THR A 6 0.97 23.49 18.56
CA THR A 6 1.06 22.96 17.20
C THR A 6 1.57 21.54 17.30
N SER A 7 0.64 20.60 17.44
CA SER A 7 0.89 19.17 17.34
C SER A 7 1.69 18.93 16.06
N PRO A 8 2.86 18.28 16.12
CA PRO A 8 3.63 17.97 14.93
C PRO A 8 2.73 17.15 14.02
N ARG A 9 2.62 17.52 12.72
CA ARG A 9 1.76 16.84 11.74
C ARG A 9 1.83 15.33 11.98
N LYS A 10 0.76 14.78 12.56
CA LYS A 10 0.69 13.38 12.94
C LYS A 10 0.73 12.60 11.63
N HIS A 11 1.85 11.95 11.35
CA HIS A 11 1.96 11.09 10.18
C HIS A 11 0.78 10.13 10.15
N SER A 12 0.25 9.88 8.95
CA SER A 12 -0.82 8.89 8.79
C SER A 12 -0.33 7.56 9.36
N ASN A 13 -1.18 6.88 10.11
CA ASN A 13 -0.86 5.59 10.72
C ASN A 13 -0.42 4.55 9.66
N SER A 14 -0.87 4.68 8.40
CA SER A 14 -0.42 3.85 7.28
C SER A 14 1.05 4.07 6.92
N TYR A 15 1.52 5.32 6.93
CA TYR A 15 2.93 5.66 6.73
C TYR A 15 3.81 5.07 7.84
N ASN A 16 3.35 5.17 9.10
CA ASN A 16 4.07 4.60 10.24
C ASN A 16 4.20 3.07 10.12
N ILE A 17 3.15 2.37 9.67
CA ILE A 17 3.20 0.93 9.40
C ILE A 17 4.14 0.63 8.23
N PHE A 18 4.09 1.40 7.15
CA PHE A 18 4.98 1.23 6.01
C PHE A 18 6.46 1.31 6.43
N ILE A 19 6.83 2.37 7.16
CA ILE A 19 8.19 2.54 7.69
C ILE A 19 8.56 1.43 8.69
N LEU A 20 7.62 0.97 9.51
CA LEU A 20 7.83 -0.14 10.43
C LEU A 20 8.20 -1.43 9.69
N VAL A 21 7.40 -1.85 8.70
CA VAL A 21 7.68 -3.09 7.97
C VAL A 21 8.93 -2.96 7.13
N LEU A 22 9.18 -1.80 6.52
CA LEU A 22 10.44 -1.54 5.81
C LEU A 22 11.64 -1.65 6.76
N THR A 23 11.49 -1.24 8.02
CA THR A 23 12.50 -1.40 9.07
C THR A 23 12.74 -2.88 9.39
N VAL A 24 11.67 -3.68 9.52
CA VAL A 24 11.78 -5.13 9.72
C VAL A 24 12.47 -5.79 8.53
N LEU A 25 12.09 -5.46 7.30
CA LEU A 25 12.75 -5.96 6.09
C LEU A 25 14.25 -5.60 6.07
N SER A 26 14.61 -4.37 6.43
CA SER A 26 16.00 -3.95 6.54
C SER A 26 16.79 -4.75 7.57
N LEU A 27 16.17 -5.07 8.72
CA LEU A 27 16.78 -5.93 9.73
C LEU A 27 16.97 -7.36 9.21
N LEU A 28 16.01 -7.90 8.46
CA LEU A 28 16.15 -9.22 7.82
C LEU A 28 17.30 -9.25 6.81
N VAL A 29 17.42 -8.21 5.97
CA VAL A 29 18.56 -8.07 5.03
C VAL A 29 19.88 -8.00 5.79
N MET A 30 19.94 -7.27 6.91
CA MET A 30 21.12 -7.20 7.76
C MET A 30 21.48 -8.57 8.37
N VAL A 31 20.49 -9.32 8.88
CA VAL A 31 20.71 -10.66 9.42
C VAL A 31 21.17 -11.61 8.31
N ALA A 32 20.60 -11.52 7.11
CA ALA A 32 21.02 -12.33 5.97
C ALA A 32 22.47 -12.05 5.57
N LEU A 33 22.95 -10.81 5.66
CA LEU A 33 24.36 -10.44 5.44
C LEU A 33 25.33 -11.02 6.49
N LEU A 34 24.85 -11.60 7.60
CA LEU A 34 25.69 -12.34 8.55
C LEU A 34 25.95 -13.79 8.12
N LEU A 35 25.14 -14.31 7.19
CA LEU A 35 25.29 -15.67 6.67
C LEU A 35 26.45 -15.72 5.65
N PRO A 36 27.14 -16.87 5.51
CA PRO A 36 28.17 -17.06 4.49
C PRO A 36 27.51 -17.17 3.11
N LEU A 37 27.25 -16.03 2.47
CA LEU A 37 26.61 -15.92 1.16
C LEU A 37 27.64 -15.73 0.05
N SER A 38 27.25 -16.05 -1.18
CA SER A 38 28.06 -15.78 -2.37
C SER A 38 28.27 -14.28 -2.57
N SER A 39 29.36 -13.89 -3.23
CA SER A 39 29.67 -12.48 -3.47
C SER A 39 28.58 -11.75 -4.24
N GLU A 40 27.91 -12.43 -5.18
CA GLU A 40 26.79 -11.86 -5.94
C GLU A 40 25.55 -11.63 -5.08
N THR A 41 25.24 -12.56 -4.17
CA THR A 41 24.16 -12.39 -3.21
C THR A 41 24.46 -11.23 -2.24
N ILE A 42 25.70 -11.08 -1.79
CA ILE A 42 26.12 -9.94 -0.95
C ILE A 42 25.94 -8.61 -1.70
N LYS A 43 26.34 -8.53 -2.97
CA LYS A 43 26.13 -7.33 -3.81
C LYS A 43 24.64 -6.98 -3.91
N LEU A 44 23.79 -7.97 -4.17
CA LEU A 44 22.35 -7.80 -4.27
C LEU A 44 21.73 -7.33 -2.93
N LEU A 45 22.08 -7.96 -1.81
CA LEU A 45 21.59 -7.54 -0.48
C LEU A 45 22.07 -6.14 -0.12
N THR A 46 23.31 -5.80 -0.46
CA THR A 46 23.87 -4.46 -0.24
C THR A 46 23.16 -3.41 -1.08
N PHE A 47 22.76 -3.76 -2.31
CA PHE A 47 21.93 -2.89 -3.15
C PHE A 47 20.57 -2.61 -2.49
N TYR A 48 19.85 -3.64 -2.03
CA TYR A 48 18.59 -3.46 -1.32
C TYR A 48 18.75 -2.67 -0.02
N ASP A 49 19.78 -2.97 0.77
CA ASP A 49 20.05 -2.24 2.00
C ASP A 49 20.33 -0.76 1.74
N ASN A 50 21.13 -0.43 0.73
CA ASN A 50 21.40 0.97 0.35
C ASN A 50 20.12 1.68 -0.12
N LEU A 51 19.26 1.00 -0.89
CA LEU A 51 17.96 1.54 -1.32
C LEU A 51 17.07 1.85 -0.11
N ILE A 52 16.95 0.91 0.84
CA ILE A 52 16.16 1.11 2.06
C ILE A 52 16.78 2.22 2.95
N CYS A 53 18.11 2.28 3.06
CA CYS A 53 18.80 3.35 3.78
C CYS A 53 18.47 4.73 3.19
N PHE A 54 18.44 4.84 1.85
CA PHE A 54 18.10 6.09 1.18
C PHE A 54 16.66 6.53 1.50
N ILE A 55 15.71 5.59 1.52
CA ILE A 55 14.32 5.86 1.96
C ILE A 55 14.29 6.37 3.40
N PHE A 56 15.05 5.74 4.32
CA PHE A 56 15.12 6.19 5.71
C PHE A 56 15.82 7.53 5.92
N LEU A 57 16.79 7.83 5.06
CA LEU A 57 17.47 9.13 5.06
C LEU A 57 16.50 10.23 4.65
N ILE A 58 15.71 9.99 3.59
CA ILE A 58 14.63 10.91 3.19
C ILE A 58 13.61 11.07 4.32
N ASP A 59 13.14 9.98 4.92
CA ASP A 59 12.22 10.01 6.07
C ASP A 59 12.79 10.85 7.23
N PHE A 60 14.07 10.65 7.59
CA PHE A 60 14.73 11.46 8.62
C PHE A 60 14.70 12.96 8.29
N PHE A 61 15.05 13.34 7.06
CA PHE A 61 15.04 14.75 6.66
C PHE A 61 13.62 15.34 6.61
N LEU A 62 12.63 14.58 6.16
CA LEU A 62 11.23 15.00 6.18
C LEU A 62 10.74 15.23 7.61
N ASN A 63 11.05 14.31 8.52
CA ASN A 63 10.71 14.45 9.94
C ASN A 63 11.43 15.62 10.62
N LEU A 64 12.71 15.84 10.29
CA LEU A 64 13.48 16.96 10.81
C LEU A 64 12.95 18.32 10.32
N LYS A 65 12.49 18.40 9.07
CA LYS A 65 11.90 19.61 8.49
C LYS A 65 10.51 19.91 9.05
N ASN A 66 9.69 18.88 9.27
CA ASN A 66 8.32 19.03 9.74
C ASN A 66 8.21 19.27 11.26
N SER A 67 9.30 19.11 12.01
CA SER A 67 9.30 19.33 13.46
C SER A 67 9.40 20.82 13.81
N PRO A 68 8.49 21.36 14.65
CA PRO A 68 8.49 22.78 15.01
C PRO A 68 9.76 23.22 15.78
N LYS A 69 10.39 22.30 16.51
CA LYS A 69 11.71 22.50 17.15
C LYS A 69 12.64 21.34 16.83
N LYS A 70 13.69 21.60 16.04
CA LYS A 70 14.65 20.58 15.57
C LYS A 70 15.32 19.82 16.72
N SER A 71 15.61 20.48 17.84
CA SER A 71 16.23 19.86 19.01
C SER A 71 15.30 18.87 19.73
N ASP A 72 13.99 19.13 19.73
CA ASP A 72 13.00 18.24 20.34
C ASP A 72 12.91 16.90 19.59
N TYR A 73 12.92 16.97 18.25
CA TYR A 73 13.01 15.77 17.42
C TYR A 73 14.37 15.07 17.55
N PHE A 74 15.47 15.81 17.45
CA PHE A 74 16.82 15.22 17.40
C PHE A 74 17.24 14.59 18.73
N ILE A 75 17.01 15.28 19.85
CA ILE A 75 17.44 14.86 21.20
C ILE A 75 16.29 14.20 21.97
N GLY A 76 15.11 14.82 22.01
CA GLY A 76 13.97 14.32 22.78
C GLY A 76 13.42 13.00 22.25
N GLN A 77 13.12 12.95 20.94
CA GLN A 77 12.57 11.75 20.30
C GLN A 77 13.65 10.77 19.79
N ARG A 78 14.92 11.01 20.15
CA ARG A 78 16.10 10.24 19.73
C ARG A 78 16.27 10.15 18.21
N GLY A 79 15.92 11.20 17.47
CA GLY A 79 16.10 11.26 16.01
C GLY A 79 17.55 11.09 15.54
N TRP A 80 18.54 11.32 16.41
CA TRP A 80 19.94 11.01 16.09
C TRP A 80 20.20 9.52 15.81
N LEU A 81 19.43 8.61 16.44
CA LEU A 81 19.49 7.16 16.15
C LEU A 81 18.94 6.82 14.77
N ASP A 82 17.93 7.58 14.33
CA ASP A 82 17.33 7.47 13.01
C ASP A 82 18.36 7.86 11.94
N LEU A 83 19.11 8.94 12.16
CA LEU A 83 20.21 9.34 11.29
C LEU A 83 21.30 8.27 11.24
N LEU A 84 21.78 7.80 12.40
CA LEU A 84 22.82 6.77 12.50
C LEU A 84 22.44 5.49 11.74
N GLY A 85 21.16 5.11 11.79
CA GLY A 85 20.64 3.92 11.13
C GLY A 85 20.46 4.09 9.62
N SER A 86 20.39 5.33 9.12
CA SER A 86 20.09 5.66 7.72
C SER A 86 21.33 5.96 6.88
N ILE A 87 22.52 5.91 7.49
CA ILE A 87 23.78 6.14 6.78
C ILE A 87 23.97 5.01 5.74
N PRO A 88 24.04 5.33 4.43
CA PRO A 88 24.24 4.31 3.41
C PRO A 88 25.61 3.65 3.54
N SER A 89 25.67 2.34 3.36
CA SER A 89 26.94 1.67 3.06
C SER A 89 27.29 1.87 1.60
N LEU A 90 27.54 3.11 1.19
CA LEU A 90 28.39 3.31 0.03
C LEU A 90 29.71 2.58 0.36
N GLY A 91 30.17 1.70 -0.52
CA GLY A 91 31.39 0.87 -0.35
C GLY A 91 32.68 1.65 0.01
N LEU A 92 32.59 2.97 0.11
CA LEU A 92 33.51 3.86 0.84
C LEU A 92 33.89 3.36 2.24
N LEU A 93 32.96 2.75 2.99
CA LEU A 93 33.23 2.28 4.37
C LEU A 93 33.75 0.82 4.44
N SER A 94 33.62 0.02 3.38
CA SER A 94 34.17 -1.35 3.37
C SER A 94 35.69 -1.39 3.23
N ASN A 95 36.31 -0.31 2.74
CA ASN A 95 37.77 -0.13 2.76
C ASN A 95 38.31 0.14 4.17
N VAL A 96 37.44 0.41 5.15
CA VAL A 96 37.80 0.55 6.56
C VAL A 96 37.78 -0.83 7.23
N GLY A 97 38.68 -1.71 6.78
CA GLY A 97 38.68 -3.17 7.03
C GLY A 97 38.65 -3.63 8.50
N LYS A 98 38.85 -2.75 9.48
CA LYS A 98 38.74 -3.05 10.92
C LYS A 98 37.42 -2.61 11.57
N TYR A 99 36.76 -1.58 11.05
CA TYR A 99 35.55 -0.99 11.65
C TYR A 99 34.26 -1.35 10.93
N ALA A 100 34.32 -2.10 9.83
CA ALA A 100 33.15 -2.58 9.10
C ALA A 100 32.15 -3.37 9.96
N GLY A 101 32.63 -4.06 11.02
CA GLY A 101 31.77 -4.73 12.00
C GLY A 101 30.99 -3.75 12.89
N LEU A 102 31.67 -2.71 13.40
CA LEU A 102 31.05 -1.67 14.23
C LEU A 102 30.01 -0.85 13.44
N LEU A 103 30.27 -0.59 12.16
CA LEU A 103 29.32 0.06 11.26
C LEU A 103 28.10 -0.81 10.94
N ARG A 104 28.25 -2.13 10.91
CA ARG A 104 27.11 -3.05 10.86
C ARG A 104 26.27 -2.95 12.12
N LEU A 105 26.90 -2.87 13.30
CA LEU A 105 26.19 -2.70 14.58
C LEU A 105 25.48 -1.34 14.69
N ALA A 106 26.02 -0.28 14.09
CA ALA A 106 25.37 1.03 14.06
C ALA A 106 23.94 0.96 13.47
N ARG A 107 23.68 -0.02 12.60
CA ARG A 107 22.36 -0.23 11.99
C ARG A 107 21.33 -0.80 12.95
N LEU A 108 21.75 -1.39 14.08
CA LEU A 108 20.83 -1.78 15.16
C LEU A 108 20.13 -0.56 15.76
N SER A 109 20.62 0.67 15.51
CA SER A 109 19.89 1.88 15.86
C SER A 109 18.51 1.95 15.20
N ARG A 110 18.27 1.23 14.08
CA ARG A 110 16.95 1.08 13.47
C ARG A 110 15.93 0.43 14.42
N LEU A 111 16.36 -0.38 15.39
CA LEU A 111 15.48 -0.91 16.44
C LEU A 111 14.89 0.21 17.31
N ALA A 112 15.59 1.33 17.46
CA ALA A 112 15.08 2.47 18.20
C ALA A 112 13.80 3.04 17.54
N ARG A 113 13.69 2.99 16.21
CA ARG A 113 12.47 3.36 15.47
C ARG A 113 11.28 2.50 15.87
N ILE A 114 11.50 1.18 16.00
CA ILE A 114 10.46 0.24 16.44
C ILE A 114 9.98 0.61 17.85
N THR A 115 10.90 0.88 18.77
CA THR A 115 10.52 1.29 20.14
C THR A 115 9.78 2.62 20.19
N ARG A 116 10.12 3.57 19.31
CA ARG A 116 9.45 4.86 19.18
C ARG A 116 8.01 4.69 18.65
N LEU A 117 7.82 3.84 17.64
CA LEU A 117 6.49 3.54 17.09
C LEU A 117 5.61 2.75 18.07
N LEU A 118 6.18 1.80 18.82
CA LEU A 118 5.46 0.98 19.79
C LEU A 118 5.07 1.73 21.08
N ARG A 119 5.73 2.86 21.38
CA ARG A 119 5.40 3.75 22.53
C ARG A 119 4.22 4.68 22.27
N GLY A 120 3.65 4.71 21.06
CA GLY A 120 2.45 5.50 20.77
C GLY A 120 1.23 4.99 21.54
N GLU A 121 0.59 5.87 22.30
CA GLU A 121 -0.46 5.54 23.30
C GLU A 121 -1.80 5.00 22.74
N ASN A 122 -1.91 4.67 21.45
CA ASN A 122 -3.21 4.37 20.85
C ASN A 122 -3.21 3.17 19.89
N LYS A 123 -2.72 2.01 20.37
CA LYS A 123 -2.81 0.73 19.63
C LYS A 123 -4.23 0.39 19.17
N LYS A 124 -5.25 0.72 19.97
CA LYS A 124 -6.66 0.54 19.61
C LYS A 124 -7.13 1.52 18.53
N ALA A 125 -6.63 2.75 18.54
CA ALA A 125 -6.94 3.71 17.47
C ALA A 125 -6.24 3.34 16.15
N LEU A 126 -5.07 2.71 16.18
CA LEU A 126 -4.41 2.16 14.99
C LEU A 126 -5.27 1.07 14.33
N LEU A 127 -5.79 0.12 15.12
CA LEU A 127 -6.65 -0.94 14.60
C LEU A 127 -7.97 -0.40 14.02
N ASN A 128 -8.60 0.56 14.70
CA ASN A 128 -9.81 1.19 14.20
C ASN A 128 -9.55 2.03 12.93
N ASP A 129 -8.39 2.68 12.84
CA ASP A 129 -8.00 3.48 11.67
C ASP A 129 -7.66 2.61 10.45
N ILE A 130 -7.10 1.41 10.65
CA ILE A 130 -6.88 0.43 9.56
C ILE A 130 -8.21 0.02 8.90
N LEU A 131 -9.25 -0.18 9.70
CA LEU A 131 -10.56 -0.61 9.20
C LEU A 131 -11.30 0.52 8.49
N THR A 132 -11.18 1.77 8.94
CA THR A 132 -11.86 2.93 8.33
C THR A 132 -11.14 3.48 7.09
N ASN A 133 -9.81 3.40 7.00
CA ASN A 133 -9.02 4.00 5.90
C ASN A 133 -8.49 2.97 4.88
N ARG A 134 -9.28 1.92 4.58
CA ARG A 134 -8.89 0.74 3.78
C ARG A 134 -8.14 1.04 2.47
N SER A 135 -8.54 2.07 1.71
CA SER A 135 -7.90 2.43 0.42
C SER A 135 -6.45 2.94 0.57
N ARG A 136 -6.19 3.79 1.56
CA ARG A 136 -4.83 4.30 1.83
C ARG A 136 -3.90 3.18 2.29
N TYR A 137 -4.39 2.29 3.17
CA TYR A 137 -3.61 1.14 3.62
C TYR A 137 -3.34 0.14 2.50
N ALA A 138 -4.30 -0.09 1.59
CA ALA A 138 -4.12 -0.96 0.43
C ALA A 138 -2.94 -0.50 -0.44
N THR A 139 -2.81 0.81 -0.69
CA THR A 139 -1.72 1.36 -1.50
C THR A 139 -0.34 1.08 -0.88
N PHE A 140 -0.16 1.43 0.40
CA PHE A 140 1.11 1.19 1.09
C PHE A 140 1.41 -0.31 1.23
N LEU A 141 0.40 -1.14 1.48
CA LEU A 141 0.55 -2.59 1.59
C LEU A 141 0.97 -3.23 0.26
N THR A 142 0.41 -2.78 -0.87
CA THR A 142 0.78 -3.27 -2.20
C THR A 142 2.22 -2.91 -2.56
N ILE A 143 2.64 -1.65 -2.31
CA ILE A 143 4.03 -1.22 -2.53
C ILE A 143 4.98 -2.06 -1.66
N LEU A 144 4.64 -2.22 -0.38
CA LEU A 144 5.42 -3.01 0.56
C LEU A 144 5.54 -4.48 0.14
N LEU A 145 4.42 -5.10 -0.25
CA LEU A 145 4.39 -6.48 -0.74
C LEU A 145 5.28 -6.64 -1.97
N THR A 146 5.25 -5.68 -2.88
CA THR A 146 6.10 -5.66 -4.08
C THR A 146 7.58 -5.67 -3.70
N ILE A 147 8.00 -4.80 -2.78
CA ILE A 147 9.41 -4.74 -2.32
C ILE A 147 9.83 -6.05 -1.66
N ILE A 148 8.98 -6.62 -0.80
CA ILE A 148 9.25 -7.90 -0.12
C ILE A 148 9.41 -9.04 -1.12
N VAL A 149 8.44 -9.19 -2.02
CA VAL A 149 8.46 -10.24 -3.06
C VAL A 149 9.66 -10.05 -3.97
N LEU A 150 9.96 -8.84 -4.40
CA LEU A 150 11.12 -8.53 -5.23
C LEU A 150 12.44 -8.91 -4.54
N THR A 151 12.60 -8.55 -3.27
CA THR A 151 13.79 -8.87 -2.47
C THR A 151 13.96 -10.38 -2.29
N ILE A 152 12.91 -11.07 -1.84
CA ILE A 152 12.97 -12.51 -1.56
C ILE A 152 13.19 -13.31 -2.85
N SER A 153 12.43 -12.98 -3.91
CA SER A 153 12.50 -13.70 -5.18
C SER A 153 13.88 -13.62 -5.84
N SER A 154 14.45 -12.41 -5.93
CA SER A 154 15.75 -12.19 -6.54
C SER A 154 16.87 -12.90 -5.77
N VAL A 155 16.80 -12.93 -4.44
CA VAL A 155 17.76 -13.67 -3.61
C VAL A 155 17.61 -15.18 -3.77
N LEU A 156 16.39 -15.70 -3.71
CA LEU A 156 16.15 -17.14 -3.82
C LEU A 156 16.53 -17.68 -5.20
N VAL A 157 16.10 -17.02 -6.28
CA VAL A 157 16.43 -17.47 -7.63
C VAL A 157 17.93 -17.43 -7.86
N LEU A 158 18.63 -16.39 -7.39
CA LEU A 158 20.09 -16.32 -7.49
C LEU A 158 20.75 -17.47 -6.72
N GLN A 159 20.29 -17.78 -5.52
CA GLN A 159 20.89 -18.83 -4.69
C GLN A 159 20.71 -20.24 -5.28
N PHE A 160 19.60 -20.48 -5.98
CA PHE A 160 19.36 -21.76 -6.64
C PHE A 160 20.03 -21.86 -8.01
N GLU A 161 20.01 -20.78 -8.79
CA GLU A 161 20.52 -20.77 -10.17
C GLU A 161 22.04 -20.60 -10.24
N SER A 162 22.65 -19.80 -9.35
CA SER A 162 24.10 -19.52 -9.41
C SER A 162 24.99 -20.75 -9.26
N LYS A 163 24.45 -21.86 -8.75
CA LYS A 163 25.16 -23.14 -8.58
C LYS A 163 25.12 -24.03 -9.83
N SER A 164 24.22 -23.76 -10.76
CA SER A 164 24.05 -24.58 -11.97
C SER A 164 24.91 -24.05 -13.12
N PRO A 165 25.67 -24.92 -13.83
CA PRO A 165 26.46 -24.51 -14.99
C PRO A 165 25.60 -23.91 -16.11
N ASP A 166 24.43 -24.50 -16.33
CA ASP A 166 23.50 -24.19 -17.42
C ASP A 166 22.58 -22.99 -17.12
N ALA A 167 22.67 -22.41 -15.92
CA ALA A 167 21.83 -21.28 -15.55
C ALA A 167 22.26 -20.00 -16.26
N ASN A 168 21.27 -19.19 -16.67
CA ASN A 168 21.48 -17.85 -17.23
C ASN A 168 21.37 -16.73 -16.19
N ILE A 169 21.00 -17.03 -14.94
CA ILE A 169 20.97 -16.09 -13.81
C ILE A 169 22.23 -16.32 -12.97
N LYS A 170 23.26 -15.50 -13.17
CA LYS A 170 24.56 -15.65 -12.47
C LYS A 170 24.92 -14.45 -11.60
N SER A 171 24.40 -13.26 -11.89
CA SER A 171 24.65 -12.06 -11.10
C SER A 171 23.42 -11.57 -10.34
N GLY A 172 23.65 -10.75 -9.31
CA GLY A 172 22.57 -10.10 -8.57
C GLY A 172 21.68 -9.20 -9.45
N GLY A 173 22.28 -8.54 -10.45
CA GLY A 173 21.54 -7.72 -11.42
C GLY A 173 20.60 -8.55 -12.28
N ASP A 174 21.04 -9.73 -12.71
CA ASP A 174 20.21 -10.63 -13.53
C ASP A 174 19.01 -11.14 -12.76
N ALA A 175 19.21 -11.50 -11.49
CA ALA A 175 18.15 -11.97 -10.62
C ALA A 175 17.14 -10.85 -10.29
N PHE A 176 17.63 -9.63 -10.06
CA PHE A 176 16.79 -8.45 -9.88
C PHE A 176 15.94 -8.16 -11.12
N TRP A 177 16.58 -8.16 -12.29
CA TRP A 177 15.92 -7.95 -13.58
C TRP A 177 14.84 -9.00 -13.84
N TYR A 178 15.19 -10.29 -13.71
CA TYR A 178 14.25 -11.41 -13.85
C TYR A 178 13.03 -11.24 -12.93
N SER A 179 13.24 -10.91 -11.65
CA SER A 179 12.14 -10.71 -10.71
C SER A 179 11.23 -9.57 -11.11
N ILE A 180 11.75 -8.42 -11.58
CA ILE A 180 10.93 -7.31 -12.06
C ILE A 180 10.10 -7.74 -13.27
N VAL A 181 10.73 -8.30 -14.29
CA VAL A 181 10.08 -8.71 -15.55
C VAL A 181 9.01 -9.77 -15.30
N THR A 182 9.21 -10.65 -14.31
CA THR A 182 8.25 -11.69 -13.93
C THR A 182 7.09 -11.11 -13.10
N ILE A 183 7.37 -10.29 -12.08
CA ILE A 183 6.33 -9.67 -11.24
C ILE A 183 5.42 -8.77 -12.09
N THR A 184 6.00 -8.04 -13.04
CA THR A 184 5.27 -7.17 -13.96
C THR A 184 4.57 -7.91 -15.09
N THR A 185 4.73 -9.25 -15.17
CA THR A 185 4.15 -10.11 -16.20
C THR A 185 4.61 -9.81 -17.63
N VAL A 186 5.71 -9.06 -17.81
CA VAL A 186 6.28 -8.75 -19.12
C VAL A 186 6.92 -9.99 -19.75
N GLY A 187 7.72 -10.72 -18.98
CA GLY A 187 8.22 -12.03 -19.39
C GLY A 187 9.07 -12.06 -20.67
N TYR A 188 10.08 -11.20 -20.81
CA TYR A 188 10.95 -11.18 -22.00
C TYR A 188 11.60 -12.53 -22.35
N GLY A 189 11.80 -13.40 -21.35
CA GLY A 189 12.39 -14.73 -21.54
C GLY A 189 13.90 -14.72 -21.77
N ASP A 190 14.55 -13.58 -21.63
CA ASP A 190 16.00 -13.41 -21.72
C ASP A 190 16.72 -14.07 -20.53
N ARG A 191 16.11 -14.04 -19.34
CA ARG A 191 16.56 -14.73 -18.13
C ARG A 191 15.45 -15.59 -17.57
N TYR A 192 15.78 -16.81 -17.16
CA TYR A 192 14.81 -17.76 -16.62
C TYR A 192 15.49 -18.86 -15.79
N PRO A 193 14.85 -19.36 -14.72
CA PRO A 193 15.40 -20.43 -13.92
C PRO A 193 15.35 -21.77 -14.63
N VAL A 194 16.46 -22.49 -14.62
CA VAL A 194 16.57 -23.84 -15.20
C VAL A 194 16.51 -24.93 -14.13
N THR A 195 16.84 -24.62 -12.87
CA THR A 195 16.85 -25.61 -11.80
C THR A 195 15.44 -25.90 -11.27
N PRO A 196 15.17 -27.11 -10.75
CA PRO A 196 13.87 -27.42 -10.14
C PRO A 196 13.47 -26.46 -9.01
N ALA A 197 14.43 -26.12 -8.12
CA ALA A 197 14.19 -25.19 -7.02
C ALA A 197 13.95 -23.75 -7.51
N GLY A 198 14.69 -23.31 -8.54
CA GLY A 198 14.48 -22.03 -9.20
C GLY A 198 13.10 -21.96 -9.85
N ARG A 199 12.63 -23.03 -10.50
CA ARG A 199 11.29 -23.12 -11.09
C ARG A 199 10.17 -23.10 -10.06
N ILE A 200 10.32 -23.78 -8.92
CA ILE A 200 9.36 -23.67 -7.81
C ILE A 200 9.29 -22.22 -7.33
N THR A 201 10.44 -21.55 -7.19
CA THR A 201 10.50 -20.13 -6.83
C THR A 201 9.78 -19.28 -7.89
N ALA A 202 9.99 -19.55 -9.18
CA ALA A 202 9.30 -18.88 -10.28
C ALA A 202 7.78 -18.97 -10.18
N LEU A 203 7.24 -20.15 -9.85
CA LEU A 203 5.81 -20.34 -9.67
C LEU A 203 5.26 -19.40 -8.59
N PHE A 204 5.93 -19.34 -7.42
CA PHE A 204 5.55 -18.40 -6.36
C PHE A 204 5.58 -16.94 -6.83
N ILE A 205 6.62 -16.54 -7.57
CA ILE A 205 6.73 -15.17 -8.11
C ILE A 205 5.58 -14.87 -9.07
N MET A 206 5.23 -15.80 -9.96
CA MET A 206 4.14 -15.61 -10.92
C MET A 206 2.80 -15.40 -10.20
N PHE A 207 2.47 -16.22 -9.20
CA PHE A 207 1.25 -16.05 -8.40
C PHE A 207 1.22 -14.70 -7.67
N MET A 208 2.33 -14.33 -7.02
CA MET A 208 2.42 -13.05 -6.32
C MET A 208 2.37 -11.85 -7.29
N GLY A 209 2.99 -11.97 -8.47
CA GLY A 209 3.03 -10.94 -9.50
C GLY A 209 1.64 -10.60 -10.03
N VAL A 210 0.84 -11.61 -10.38
CA VAL A 210 -0.56 -11.41 -10.79
C VAL A 210 -1.37 -10.71 -9.69
N GLY A 211 -1.19 -11.12 -8.43
CA GLY A 211 -1.84 -10.48 -7.28
C GLY A 211 -1.44 -9.01 -7.11
N ILE A 212 -0.16 -8.69 -7.27
CA ILE A 212 0.37 -7.32 -7.18
C ILE A 212 -0.20 -6.45 -8.31
N ILE A 213 -0.18 -6.93 -9.56
CA ILE A 213 -0.73 -6.18 -10.70
C ILE A 213 -2.24 -5.96 -10.54
N GLY A 214 -2.98 -6.97 -10.09
CA GLY A 214 -4.41 -6.83 -9.78
C GLY A 214 -4.68 -5.80 -8.69
N ALA A 215 -3.85 -5.78 -7.63
CA ALA A 215 -3.97 -4.78 -6.57
C ALA A 215 -3.65 -3.36 -7.07
N LEU A 216 -2.62 -3.19 -7.92
CA LEU A 216 -2.28 -1.91 -8.54
C LEU A 216 -3.42 -1.42 -9.45
N ALA A 217 -3.99 -2.30 -10.28
CA ALA A 217 -5.13 -1.99 -11.13
C ALA A 217 -6.35 -1.57 -10.29
N SER A 218 -6.63 -2.26 -9.17
CA SER A 218 -7.70 -1.92 -8.24
C SER A 218 -7.49 -0.54 -7.59
N ILE A 219 -6.27 -0.22 -7.17
CA ILE A 219 -5.94 1.11 -6.62
C ILE A 219 -6.16 2.19 -7.68
N LEU A 220 -5.66 2.01 -8.90
CA LEU A 220 -5.87 2.95 -10.00
C LEU A 220 -7.36 3.14 -10.33
N ALA A 221 -8.11 2.04 -10.43
CA ALA A 221 -9.55 2.08 -10.61
C ALA A 221 -10.23 2.84 -9.48
N SER A 222 -9.84 2.64 -8.22
CA SER A 222 -10.43 3.36 -7.08
C SER A 222 -10.17 4.87 -7.11
N VAL A 223 -9.03 5.30 -7.66
CA VAL A 223 -8.72 6.74 -7.84
C VAL A 223 -9.54 7.35 -8.96
N LEU A 224 -9.72 6.62 -10.06
CA LEU A 224 -10.51 7.07 -11.22
C LEU A 224 -12.02 7.07 -10.92
N VAL A 225 -12.53 5.97 -10.35
CA VAL A 225 -13.95 5.76 -10.02
C VAL A 225 -14.36 6.50 -8.75
N GLY A 226 -13.45 6.68 -7.78
CA GLY A 226 -13.73 7.46 -6.57
C GLY A 226 -14.09 8.93 -6.87
N GLY A 227 -13.68 9.46 -8.03
CA GLY A 227 -14.15 10.76 -8.55
C GLY A 227 -15.48 10.69 -9.31
N GLN A 228 -15.89 9.51 -9.78
CA GLN A 228 -17.13 9.29 -10.54
C GLN A 228 -18.31 8.90 -9.65
N SER A 229 -18.12 8.03 -8.63
CA SER A 229 -19.22 7.62 -7.73
C SER A 229 -19.79 8.78 -6.91
N ALA A 230 -18.97 9.74 -6.46
CA ALA A 230 -19.48 10.94 -5.80
C ALA A 230 -20.31 11.81 -6.76
N ALA A 231 -19.91 11.90 -8.03
CA ALA A 231 -20.63 12.66 -9.05
C ALA A 231 -21.90 11.94 -9.56
N GLU A 232 -21.94 10.60 -9.49
CA GLU A 232 -23.12 9.79 -9.80
C GLU A 232 -24.12 9.75 -8.63
N GLU A 233 -23.67 9.64 -7.38
CA GLU A 233 -24.54 9.72 -6.20
C GLU A 233 -25.16 11.12 -6.04
N GLU A 234 -24.40 12.19 -6.29
CA GLU A 234 -24.90 13.58 -6.26
C GLU A 234 -25.91 13.87 -7.39
N LYS A 235 -25.81 13.18 -8.52
CA LYS A 235 -26.79 13.28 -9.63
C LYS A 235 -27.98 12.32 -9.47
N ALA A 236 -27.78 11.18 -8.82
CA ALA A 236 -28.82 10.18 -8.60
C ALA A 236 -29.80 10.58 -7.49
N ALA A 237 -29.35 11.26 -6.44
CA ALA A 237 -30.22 11.69 -5.33
C ALA A 237 -31.36 12.65 -5.79
N PRO A 238 -31.09 13.72 -6.58
CA PRO A 238 -32.15 14.58 -7.10
C PRO A 238 -33.07 13.87 -8.11
N GLN A 239 -32.52 12.96 -8.93
CA GLN A 239 -33.31 12.20 -9.91
C GLN A 239 -34.25 11.18 -9.25
N ALA A 240 -33.80 10.50 -8.19
CA ALA A 240 -34.62 9.59 -7.40
C ALA A 240 -35.76 10.34 -6.70
N GLU A 241 -35.51 11.50 -6.09
CA GLU A 241 -36.58 12.31 -5.48
C GLU A 241 -37.59 12.83 -6.52
N SER A 242 -37.12 13.34 -7.67
CA SER A 242 -38.02 13.84 -8.72
C SER A 242 -38.90 12.75 -9.35
N SER A 243 -38.38 11.52 -9.47
CA SER A 243 -39.14 10.38 -10.00
C SER A 243 -40.16 9.83 -8.99
N ILE A 244 -39.86 9.84 -7.69
CA ILE A 244 -40.81 9.51 -6.62
C ILE A 244 -41.96 10.54 -6.59
N ILE A 245 -41.64 11.84 -6.70
CA ILE A 245 -42.63 12.91 -6.73
C ILE A 245 -43.53 12.78 -7.98
N ALA A 246 -42.95 12.54 -9.16
CA ALA A 246 -43.71 12.35 -10.39
C ALA A 246 -44.65 11.12 -10.32
N THR A 247 -44.19 10.01 -9.75
CA THR A 247 -45.01 8.80 -9.60
C THR A 247 -46.20 9.05 -8.66
N SER A 248 -45.98 9.75 -7.54
CA SER A 248 -47.04 10.08 -6.58
C SER A 248 -48.10 11.04 -7.16
N SER A 249 -47.70 11.97 -8.04
CA SER A 249 -48.62 12.88 -8.74
C SER A 249 -49.51 12.13 -9.73
N VAL A 250 -48.93 11.18 -10.49
CA VAL A 250 -49.70 10.36 -11.46
C VAL A 250 -50.71 9.45 -10.73
N GLU A 251 -50.33 8.89 -9.58
CA GLU A 251 -51.27 8.10 -8.76
C GLU A 251 -52.45 8.94 -8.23
N GLN A 252 -52.20 10.19 -7.85
CA GLN A 252 -53.27 11.11 -7.43
C GLN A 252 -54.21 11.49 -8.57
N GLU A 253 -53.67 11.80 -9.76
CA GLU A 253 -54.51 12.10 -10.93
C GLU A 253 -55.35 10.89 -11.35
N LEU A 254 -54.76 9.69 -11.35
CA LEU A 254 -55.47 8.46 -11.67
C LEU A 254 -56.59 8.15 -10.66
N ALA A 255 -56.35 8.43 -9.37
CA ALA A 255 -57.38 8.29 -8.34
C ALA A 255 -58.52 9.31 -8.54
N GLY A 256 -58.20 10.54 -8.91
CA GLY A 256 -59.18 11.58 -9.26
C GLY A 256 -60.08 11.17 -10.42
N VAL A 257 -59.47 10.73 -11.54
CA VAL A 257 -60.20 10.29 -12.74
C VAL A 257 -61.08 9.07 -12.46
N LYS A 258 -60.61 8.11 -11.65
CA LYS A 258 -61.43 6.95 -11.24
C LYS A 258 -62.67 7.36 -10.44
N ASN A 259 -62.55 8.36 -9.57
CA ASN A 259 -63.67 8.86 -8.77
C ASN A 259 -64.70 9.58 -9.64
N GLU A 260 -64.26 10.40 -10.60
CA GLU A 260 -65.16 11.06 -11.55
C GLU A 260 -65.89 10.04 -12.43
N LEU A 261 -65.19 9.01 -12.92
CA LEU A 261 -65.80 7.95 -13.71
C LEU A 261 -66.86 7.17 -12.92
N ALA A 262 -66.59 6.88 -11.64
CA ALA A 262 -67.54 6.23 -10.75
C ALA A 262 -68.80 7.08 -10.50
N ALA A 263 -68.63 8.39 -10.30
CA ALA A 263 -69.75 9.32 -10.13
C ALA A 263 -70.62 9.41 -11.40
N ILE A 264 -70.01 9.49 -12.58
CA ILE A 264 -70.73 9.51 -13.87
C ILE A 264 -71.50 8.19 -14.06
N ARG A 265 -70.88 7.04 -13.74
CA ARG A 265 -71.53 5.73 -13.85
C ARG A 265 -72.77 5.63 -12.95
N GLN A 266 -72.70 6.11 -11.71
CA GLN A 266 -73.86 6.16 -10.81
C GLN A 266 -74.97 7.09 -11.32
N LEU A 267 -74.62 8.23 -11.94
CA LEU A 267 -75.59 9.14 -12.53
C LEU A 267 -76.29 8.56 -13.76
N LEU A 268 -75.59 7.74 -14.56
CA LEU A 268 -76.17 7.02 -15.69
C LEU A 268 -77.07 5.87 -15.22
N GLU A 269 -76.63 5.06 -14.25
CA GLU A 269 -77.46 3.99 -13.67
C GLU A 269 -78.75 4.53 -13.03
N LYS A 270 -78.71 5.71 -12.39
CA LYS A 270 -79.89 6.37 -11.83
C LYS A 270 -80.81 7.00 -12.90
N LYS A 271 -80.30 7.30 -14.08
CA LYS A 271 -81.08 7.85 -15.21
C LYS A 271 -81.79 6.74 -16.00
N ASP A 272 -81.24 5.52 -15.96
CA ASP A 272 -81.79 4.33 -16.60
C ASP A 272 -82.80 3.58 -15.72
N GLU A 273 -83.06 4.02 -14.47
CA GLU A 273 -84.25 3.58 -13.73
C GLU A 273 -85.50 4.17 -14.43
N PRO A 274 -86.40 3.33 -14.97
CA PRO A 274 -87.60 3.81 -15.64
C PRO A 274 -88.49 4.47 -14.59
N GLY A 275 -88.61 5.79 -14.69
CA GLY A 275 -89.66 6.55 -14.03
C GLY A 275 -91.02 6.02 -14.47
N ASP A 276 -91.61 5.24 -13.58
CA ASP A 276 -93.01 4.84 -13.47
C ASP A 276 -93.94 5.90 -14.10
N ARG A 277 -94.61 5.51 -15.18
CA ARG A 277 -95.75 6.21 -15.78
C ARG A 277 -96.86 5.19 -16.02
#